data_AF-A0A6J7ZVN8-F1
#
_entry.id   AF-A0A6J7ZVN8-F1
#
_cell.length_a   1.000
_cell.length_b   1.000
_cell.length_c   1.000
_cell.angle_alpha   90.00
_cell.angle_beta   90.00
_cell.angle_gamma   90.00
#
_symmetry.space_group_name_H-M   'P 1'
#
loop_
_entity.id
_entity.type
_entity.pdbx_description
1 polymer ?
#
loop_
_entity_poly.entity_id
_entity_poly.type
_entity_poly.pdbx_seq_one_letter_code
_entity_poly.pdbx_strand_id
1 'polypeptide(L)'
;MYSKHKERVVHLTLVTVRKRFRKYGLGKYLLQQIIDPAIVGQYDAVVVHADNAAVDFFQKYGFSDDIVLNSRWSDLAEQFTNCTLMCYLPGFSGHSLLKTIKIPDFEVFELEQEFNKWKSKTTEVYQNQVSIVMRMKHEIIQLKALVDRQQKLIETLLRDNDRVKKERAIIEKEFLDYRLGSTSITHKFSPTLTDRLDDVEDEINTEILINDLQKQVELMDLTVKRKRIESLLETDPINRSKLTTVDDCKYLSFPPAKQRNANEPYDHMKDAAFFYDVTERFKKGMKLDPDFKTRNVEVNTISKATLTDRFQEKYRDKIKGLHDPSMVADLYFCSDKMERAQDILKLGFSSADIVAGSYGKGLYFSKFPSRASQHSKSGKVLLVEVGLGKVETVMKRDGQRQKPGAGFDSILIPGRVIRDTGNGDSTMNEEYVIFDQSQVMPLCLISMTEP
;
A
#
# COMPACT_ATOMS: atom_id res chain seq x y z
N MET A 1 -7.72 -1.80 31.05
CA MET A 1 -8.47 -0.56 31.38
C MET A 1 -7.45 0.55 31.53
N TYR A 2 -7.27 1.38 30.49
CA TYR A 2 -6.46 2.59 30.59
C TYR A 2 -7.26 3.64 31.35
N SER A 3 -6.73 4.12 32.47
CA SER A 3 -7.31 5.20 33.27
C SER A 3 -7.46 6.44 32.38
N LYS A 4 -8.71 6.79 32.00
CA LYS A 4 -9.02 8.10 31.39
C LYS A 4 -8.56 9.16 32.39
N HIS A 5 -7.46 9.84 32.10
CA HIS A 5 -7.19 11.12 32.76
C HIS A 5 -8.44 11.98 32.61
N LYS A 6 -8.95 12.54 33.71
CA LYS A 6 -10.07 13.48 33.67
C LYS A 6 -9.54 14.77 33.04
N GLU A 7 -9.76 14.91 31.74
CA GLU A 7 -9.47 16.15 31.02
C GLU A 7 -10.32 17.29 31.61
N ARG A 8 -9.68 18.42 31.90
CA ARG A 8 -10.32 19.60 32.46
C ARG A 8 -10.59 20.59 31.32
N VAL A 9 -11.86 20.71 30.95
CA VAL A 9 -12.29 21.52 29.80
C VAL A 9 -13.01 22.77 30.29
N VAL A 10 -12.63 23.93 29.74
CA VAL A 10 -13.32 25.20 29.96
C VAL A 10 -14.31 25.41 28.82
N HIS A 11 -15.60 25.36 29.10
CA HIS A 11 -16.64 25.59 28.10
C HIS A 11 -17.10 27.04 28.12
N LEU A 12 -16.89 27.74 27.01
CA LEU A 12 -17.37 29.10 26.81
C LEU A 12 -18.78 29.07 26.20
N THR A 13 -19.77 29.28 27.07
CA THR A 13 -21.18 29.26 26.69
C THR A 13 -21.62 30.55 25.99
N LEU A 14 -21.23 31.72 26.50
CA LEU A 14 -21.63 33.00 25.92
C LEU A 14 -20.58 34.08 26.18
N VAL A 15 -20.06 34.66 25.11
CA VAL A 15 -19.25 35.88 25.15
C VAL A 15 -19.80 36.84 24.13
N THR A 16 -20.28 38.00 24.59
CA THR A 16 -20.86 39.01 23.70
C THR A 16 -20.33 40.40 24.01
N VAL A 17 -20.03 41.15 22.96
CA VAL A 17 -19.63 42.56 23.04
C VAL A 17 -20.62 43.40 22.25
N ARG A 18 -21.28 44.34 22.95
CA ARG A 18 -22.22 45.28 22.34
C ARG A 18 -21.55 46.01 21.16
N LYS A 19 -22.27 46.18 20.05
CA LYS A 19 -21.75 46.75 18.78
C LYS A 19 -20.93 48.04 18.98
N ARG A 20 -21.42 48.94 19.85
CA ARG A 20 -20.75 50.21 20.19
C ARG A 20 -19.37 50.05 20.83
N PHE A 21 -19.10 48.93 21.50
CA PHE A 21 -17.84 48.68 22.22
C PHE A 21 -16.89 47.70 21.52
N ARG A 22 -17.26 47.14 20.35
CA ARG A 22 -16.43 46.15 19.65
C ARG A 22 -15.05 46.69 19.24
N LYS A 23 -14.95 47.99 18.93
CA LYS A 23 -13.70 48.64 18.53
C LYS A 23 -12.71 48.90 19.67
N TYR A 24 -13.15 48.75 20.93
CA TYR A 24 -12.31 49.03 22.11
C TYR A 24 -11.54 47.79 22.59
N GLY A 25 -11.58 46.69 21.84
CA GLY A 25 -10.80 45.48 22.20
C GLY A 25 -11.32 44.73 23.43
N LEU A 26 -12.54 45.03 23.93
CA LEU A 26 -13.09 44.33 25.10
C LEU A 26 -13.20 42.82 24.90
N GLY A 27 -13.61 42.37 23.70
CA GLY A 27 -13.68 40.94 23.40
C GLY A 27 -12.31 40.28 23.41
N LYS A 28 -11.29 40.96 22.88
CA LYS A 28 -9.89 40.53 22.95
C LYS A 28 -9.44 40.37 24.39
N TYR A 29 -9.69 41.39 25.22
CA TYR A 29 -9.30 41.38 26.62
C TYR A 29 -9.96 40.21 27.37
N LEU A 30 -11.28 40.03 27.25
CA LEU A 30 -12.00 38.93 27.90
C LEU A 30 -11.44 37.57 27.48
N LEU A 31 -11.20 37.36 26.19
CA LEU A 31 -10.68 36.10 25.68
C LEU A 31 -9.26 35.83 26.18
N GLN A 32 -8.40 36.84 26.25
CA GLN A 32 -7.05 36.72 26.81
C GLN A 32 -7.05 36.34 28.29
N GLN A 33 -8.00 36.88 29.09
CA GLN A 33 -8.13 36.50 30.50
C GLN A 33 -8.61 35.06 30.67
N ILE A 34 -9.47 34.57 29.77
CA ILE A 34 -9.96 33.19 29.81
C ILE A 34 -8.86 32.20 29.39
N ILE A 35 -8.06 32.57 28.40
CA ILE A 35 -6.95 31.73 27.93
C ILE A 35 -5.82 31.69 28.97
N ASP A 36 -5.65 32.70 29.81
CA ASP A 36 -4.55 32.69 30.78
C ASP A 36 -4.75 31.61 31.87
N PRO A 37 -3.90 30.55 31.91
CA PRO A 37 -4.01 29.51 32.92
C PRO A 37 -3.76 30.05 34.34
N ALA A 38 -3.11 31.21 34.48
CA ALA A 38 -2.92 31.85 35.78
C ALA A 38 -4.25 32.33 36.40
N ILE A 39 -5.26 32.59 35.57
CA ILE A 39 -6.55 33.13 36.01
C ILE A 39 -7.59 32.01 36.12
N VAL A 40 -7.71 31.18 35.08
CA VAL A 40 -8.73 30.12 35.00
C VAL A 40 -8.27 28.81 35.68
N GLY A 41 -6.98 28.71 35.99
CA GLY A 41 -6.35 27.49 36.49
C GLY A 41 -5.92 26.57 35.34
N GLN A 42 -5.28 25.46 35.69
CA GLN A 42 -4.84 24.46 34.70
C GLN A 42 -6.05 23.83 34.01
N TYR A 43 -6.07 23.90 32.69
CA TYR A 43 -7.06 23.30 31.80
C TYR A 43 -6.35 22.62 30.62
N ASP A 44 -7.01 21.65 30.00
CA ASP A 44 -6.51 20.91 28.84
C ASP A 44 -7.03 21.48 27.52
N ALA A 45 -8.24 22.05 27.54
CA ALA A 45 -8.83 22.71 26.37
C ALA A 45 -9.83 23.80 26.77
N VAL A 46 -9.94 24.83 25.93
CA VAL A 46 -11.06 25.78 25.96
C VAL A 46 -11.93 25.51 24.74
N VAL A 47 -13.22 25.27 24.95
CA VAL A 47 -14.17 24.92 23.89
C VAL A 47 -15.21 26.02 23.77
N VAL A 48 -15.49 26.48 22.55
CA VAL A 48 -16.43 27.56 22.27
C VAL A 48 -17.37 27.21 21.12
N HIS A 49 -18.60 27.68 21.22
CA HIS A 49 -19.56 27.70 20.11
C HIS A 49 -19.50 29.08 19.47
N ALA A 50 -18.81 29.18 18.35
CA ALA A 50 -18.70 30.44 17.63
C ALA A 50 -19.86 30.57 16.63
N ASP A 51 -20.60 31.68 16.69
CA ASP A 51 -21.46 32.09 15.59
C ASP A 51 -20.63 32.21 14.30
N ASN A 52 -21.23 31.97 13.13
CA ASN A 52 -20.55 32.07 11.83
C ASN A 52 -19.81 33.41 11.62
N ALA A 53 -20.33 34.50 12.19
CA ALA A 53 -19.69 35.83 12.10
C ALA A 53 -18.52 36.03 13.09
N ALA A 54 -18.32 35.12 14.04
CA ALA A 54 -17.30 35.18 15.07
C ALA A 54 -16.17 34.16 14.89
N VAL A 55 -16.27 33.25 13.92
CA VAL A 55 -15.24 32.22 13.63
C VAL A 55 -13.88 32.88 13.39
N ASP A 56 -13.81 33.85 12.47
CA ASP A 56 -12.56 34.58 12.18
C ASP A 56 -11.98 35.30 13.41
N PHE A 57 -12.84 35.73 14.33
CA PHE A 57 -12.38 36.35 15.57
C PHE A 57 -11.67 35.30 16.44
N PHE A 58 -12.26 34.13 16.66
CA PHE A 58 -11.66 33.07 17.46
C PHE A 58 -10.41 32.46 16.80
N GLN A 59 -10.42 32.26 15.48
CA GLN A 59 -9.24 31.77 14.74
C GLN A 59 -8.00 32.66 14.95
N LYS A 60 -8.18 33.99 14.99
CA LYS A 60 -7.08 34.94 15.27
C LYS A 60 -6.45 34.78 16.67
N TYR A 61 -7.13 34.11 17.60
CA TYR A 61 -6.60 33.81 18.93
C TYR A 61 -6.19 32.33 19.08
N GLY A 62 -6.05 31.61 17.97
CA GLY A 62 -5.55 30.24 17.95
C GLY A 62 -6.62 29.18 18.20
N PHE A 63 -7.91 29.52 18.09
CA PHE A 63 -8.96 28.49 18.11
C PHE A 63 -9.02 27.78 16.76
N SER A 64 -9.15 26.47 16.79
CA SER A 64 -9.26 25.60 15.62
C SER A 64 -10.70 25.14 15.42
N ASP A 65 -11.20 25.25 14.18
CA ASP A 65 -12.48 24.73 13.68
C ASP A 65 -12.35 23.32 13.08
N ASP A 66 -11.23 22.62 13.31
CA ASP A 66 -10.99 21.27 12.81
C ASP A 66 -12.02 20.25 13.34
N ILE A 67 -12.78 19.64 12.45
CA ILE A 67 -13.89 18.72 12.76
C ILE A 67 -13.41 17.49 13.55
N VAL A 68 -12.26 16.93 13.21
CA VAL A 68 -11.75 15.69 13.85
C VAL A 68 -11.21 16.00 15.24
N LEU A 69 -10.55 17.16 15.39
CA LEU A 69 -10.12 17.60 16.70
C LEU A 69 -11.34 17.89 17.59
N ASN A 70 -12.31 18.63 17.03
CA ASN A 70 -13.49 19.08 17.75
C ASN A 70 -14.50 17.97 18.07
N SER A 71 -14.46 16.84 17.35
CA SER A 71 -15.31 15.68 17.64
C SER A 71 -15.07 15.08 19.03
N ARG A 72 -13.95 15.40 19.69
CA ARG A 72 -13.70 15.00 21.09
C ARG A 72 -14.66 15.67 22.08
N TRP A 73 -15.20 16.81 21.71
CA TRP A 73 -16.12 17.59 22.53
C TRP A 73 -17.53 17.65 21.93
N SER A 74 -17.89 16.68 21.08
CA SER A 74 -19.24 16.58 20.49
C SER A 74 -20.34 16.53 21.54
N ASP A 75 -20.06 15.92 22.70
CA ASP A 75 -21.01 15.81 23.82
C ASP A 75 -21.33 17.19 24.43
N LEU A 76 -20.44 18.16 24.29
CA LEU A 76 -20.68 19.56 24.69
C LEU A 76 -21.41 20.36 23.61
N ALA A 77 -21.59 19.78 22.41
CA ALA A 77 -22.09 20.45 21.22
C ALA A 77 -23.60 20.31 20.96
N GLU A 78 -24.28 19.40 21.68
CA GLU A 78 -25.69 19.08 21.42
C GLU A 78 -26.67 20.24 21.68
N GLN A 79 -26.21 21.33 22.32
CA GLN A 79 -27.09 22.41 22.80
C GLN A 79 -27.23 23.62 21.87
N PHE A 80 -26.40 23.74 20.82
CA PHE A 80 -26.37 24.94 19.97
C PHE A 80 -26.52 24.61 18.49
N THR A 81 -27.57 25.14 17.86
CA THR A 81 -27.79 25.07 16.41
C THR A 81 -27.14 26.27 15.71
N ASN A 82 -26.66 26.08 14.47
CA ASN A 82 -26.04 27.14 13.64
C ASN A 82 -24.74 27.76 14.19
N CYS A 83 -24.03 27.04 15.07
CA CYS A 83 -22.74 27.45 15.60
C CYS A 83 -21.63 26.50 15.12
N THR A 84 -20.42 27.02 14.96
CA THR A 84 -19.21 26.23 14.70
C THR A 84 -18.53 25.92 16.03
N LEU A 85 -18.38 24.63 16.34
CA LEU A 85 -17.61 24.18 17.49
C LEU A 85 -16.13 24.43 17.22
N MET A 86 -15.47 25.14 18.13
CA MET A 86 -14.04 25.42 18.03
C MET A 86 -13.36 25.16 19.37
N CYS A 87 -12.10 24.76 19.32
CA CYS A 87 -11.30 24.54 20.51
C CYS A 87 -9.98 25.31 20.48
N TYR A 88 -9.49 25.67 21.66
CA TYR A 88 -8.15 26.16 21.90
C TYR A 88 -7.43 25.17 22.81
N LEU A 89 -6.23 24.79 22.41
CA LEU A 89 -5.34 23.93 23.18
C LEU A 89 -4.19 24.78 23.73
N PRO A 90 -3.98 24.81 25.05
CA PRO A 90 -2.85 25.52 25.62
C PRO A 90 -1.53 24.85 25.20
N GLY A 91 -0.48 25.64 25.03
CA GLY A 91 0.85 25.09 24.76
C GLY A 91 1.35 24.23 25.92
N PHE A 92 2.17 23.21 25.62
CA PHE A 92 2.69 22.25 26.59
C PHE A 92 3.46 22.87 27.77
N SER A 93 3.94 24.11 27.65
CA SER A 93 4.65 24.82 28.70
C SER A 93 3.69 25.63 29.59
N GLY A 94 3.02 24.94 30.52
CA GLY A 94 2.34 25.60 31.65
C GLY A 94 3.29 26.38 32.57
N HIS A 95 4.61 26.16 32.47
CA HIS A 95 5.65 26.91 33.17
C HIS A 95 6.94 26.96 32.32
N SER A 96 7.27 28.10 31.70
CA SER A 96 8.66 28.46 31.35
C SER A 96 8.71 29.80 30.64
N LEU A 97 9.33 30.80 31.29
CA LEU A 97 10.48 31.63 30.88
C LEU A 97 10.76 32.00 29.39
N LEU A 98 9.98 31.53 28.42
CA LEU A 98 10.13 31.75 26.98
C LEU A 98 9.36 32.96 26.45
N LYS A 99 8.59 33.68 27.28
CA LYS A 99 8.08 35.03 26.92
C LYS A 99 9.21 36.03 26.62
N THR A 100 10.45 35.69 26.98
CA THR A 100 11.63 36.55 26.86
C THR A 100 12.48 36.28 25.61
N ILE A 101 12.25 35.18 24.89
CA ILE A 101 12.98 34.90 23.65
C ILE A 101 12.12 35.42 22.50
N LYS A 102 12.50 36.59 21.96
CA LYS A 102 12.01 37.03 20.66
C LYS A 102 12.57 36.08 19.60
N ILE A 103 11.87 34.99 19.37
CA ILE A 103 12.12 34.13 18.22
C ILE A 103 11.88 35.01 16.97
N PRO A 104 12.79 35.02 15.98
CA PRO A 104 12.58 35.81 14.76
C PRO A 104 11.25 35.44 14.12
N ASP A 105 10.42 36.43 13.78
CA ASP A 105 9.09 36.24 13.18
C ASP A 105 9.12 35.35 11.92
N PHE A 106 10.26 35.31 11.23
CA PHE A 106 10.49 34.50 10.03
C PHE A 106 10.52 33.00 10.31
N GLU A 107 11.24 32.55 11.35
CA GLU A 107 11.33 31.12 11.71
C GLU A 107 9.97 30.58 12.19
N VAL A 108 9.20 31.41 12.92
CA VAL A 108 7.85 31.06 13.37
C VAL A 108 6.89 30.94 12.19
N PHE A 109 7.02 31.80 11.18
CA PHE A 109 6.19 31.73 9.97
C PHE A 109 6.46 30.49 9.12
N GLU A 110 7.74 30.13 8.93
CA GLU A 110 8.10 28.90 8.21
C GLU A 110 7.59 27.66 8.94
N LEU A 111 7.77 27.61 10.26
CA LEU A 111 7.26 26.53 11.09
C LEU A 111 5.73 26.42 11.03
N GLU A 112 5.02 27.55 11.10
CA GLU A 112 3.56 27.59 10.94
C GLU A 112 3.14 27.07 9.56
N GLN A 113 3.87 27.41 8.50
CA GLN A 113 3.60 26.90 7.15
C GLN A 113 3.82 25.38 7.07
N GLU A 114 4.88 24.87 7.68
CA GLU A 114 5.13 23.41 7.77
C GLU A 114 4.04 22.69 8.55
N PHE A 115 3.61 23.23 9.69
CA PHE A 115 2.49 22.68 10.45
C PHE A 115 1.20 22.64 9.64
N ASN A 116 0.89 23.70 8.89
CA ASN A 116 -0.28 23.73 8.02
C ASN A 116 -0.19 22.70 6.89
N LYS A 117 0.98 22.50 6.30
CA LYS A 117 1.22 21.42 5.31
C LYS A 117 1.01 20.04 5.94
N TRP A 118 1.55 19.82 7.14
CA TRP A 118 1.40 18.56 7.87
C TRP A 118 -0.05 18.29 8.26
N LYS A 119 -0.78 19.32 8.70
CA LYS A 119 -2.22 19.25 8.97
C LYS A 119 -2.98 18.81 7.73
N SER A 120 -2.77 19.48 6.59
CA SER A 120 -3.41 19.13 5.32
C SER A 120 -3.14 17.69 4.90
N LYS A 121 -1.86 17.26 4.94
CA LYS A 121 -1.46 15.89 4.60
C LYS A 121 -2.07 14.85 5.53
N THR A 122 -2.11 15.14 6.84
CA THR A 122 -2.70 14.23 7.83
C THR A 122 -4.20 14.08 7.60
N THR A 123 -4.90 15.17 7.29
CA THR A 123 -6.32 15.15 6.93
C THR A 123 -6.58 14.33 5.67
N GLU A 124 -5.74 14.46 4.64
CA GLU A 124 -5.85 13.65 3.41
C GLU A 124 -5.68 12.15 3.70
N VAL A 125 -4.66 11.78 4.48
CA VAL A 125 -4.43 10.39 4.89
C VAL A 125 -5.62 9.85 5.67
N TYR A 126 -6.17 10.63 6.60
CA TYR A 126 -7.36 10.24 7.36
C TYR A 126 -8.58 10.04 6.46
N GLN A 127 -8.84 10.95 5.52
CA GLN A 127 -9.93 10.82 4.54
C GLN A 127 -9.79 9.55 3.70
N ASN A 128 -8.57 9.25 3.24
CA ASN A 128 -8.27 8.03 2.49
C ASN A 128 -8.52 6.77 3.33
N GLN A 129 -8.10 6.76 4.60
CA GLN A 129 -8.36 5.66 5.52
C GLN A 129 -9.86 5.42 5.73
N VAL A 130 -10.62 6.49 6.00
CA VAL A 130 -12.09 6.40 6.16
C VAL A 130 -12.75 5.87 4.89
N SER A 131 -12.31 6.30 3.71
CA SER A 131 -12.80 5.81 2.42
C SER A 131 -12.58 4.31 2.24
N ILE A 132 -11.39 3.81 2.56
CA ILE A 132 -11.07 2.37 2.50
C ILE A 132 -11.93 1.58 3.47
N VAL A 133 -12.06 2.03 4.72
CA VAL A 133 -12.90 1.36 5.73
C VAL A 133 -14.36 1.31 5.29
N MET A 134 -14.89 2.40 4.71
CA MET A 134 -16.23 2.42 4.17
C MET A 134 -16.38 1.42 3.01
N ARG A 135 -15.43 1.35 2.07
CA ARG A 135 -15.47 0.35 0.99
C ARG A 135 -15.45 -1.07 1.53
N MET A 136 -14.57 -1.37 2.48
CA MET A 136 -14.53 -2.68 3.15
C MET A 136 -15.86 -3.03 3.82
N LYS A 137 -16.50 -2.07 4.50
CA LYS A 137 -17.83 -2.26 5.10
C LYS A 137 -18.87 -2.63 4.03
N HIS A 138 -18.88 -1.95 2.89
CA HIS A 138 -19.81 -2.27 1.80
C HIS A 138 -19.56 -3.66 1.24
N GLU A 139 -18.29 -4.05 1.01
CA GLU A 139 -17.92 -5.39 0.55
C GLU A 139 -18.36 -6.47 1.53
N ILE A 140 -18.14 -6.28 2.84
CA ILE A 140 -18.59 -7.22 3.87
C ILE A 140 -20.11 -7.38 3.85
N ILE A 141 -20.86 -6.29 3.69
CA ILE A 141 -22.33 -6.34 3.60
C ILE A 141 -22.76 -7.11 2.35
N GLN A 142 -22.14 -6.87 1.20
CA GLN A 142 -22.44 -7.56 -0.05
C GLN A 142 -22.12 -9.06 0.03
N LEU A 143 -20.94 -9.41 0.56
CA LEU A 143 -20.53 -10.79 0.76
C LEU A 143 -21.48 -11.53 1.71
N LYS A 144 -21.90 -10.89 2.82
CA LYS A 144 -22.92 -11.48 3.72
C LYS A 144 -24.23 -11.73 3.00
N ALA A 145 -24.71 -10.77 2.20
CA ALA A 145 -25.93 -10.94 1.43
C ALA A 145 -25.81 -12.08 0.38
N LEU A 146 -24.63 -12.27 -0.21
CA LEU A 146 -24.36 -13.36 -1.15
C LEU A 146 -24.33 -14.72 -0.45
N VAL A 147 -23.66 -14.81 0.70
CA VAL A 147 -23.63 -16.01 1.54
C VAL A 147 -25.05 -16.39 1.97
N ASP A 148 -25.87 -15.43 2.42
CA ASP A 148 -27.26 -15.69 2.79
C ASP A 148 -28.10 -16.24 1.61
N ARG A 149 -27.87 -15.73 0.39
CA ARG A 149 -28.52 -16.26 -0.82
C ARG A 149 -28.08 -17.68 -1.13
N GLN A 150 -26.78 -17.96 -1.04
CA GLN A 150 -26.24 -19.29 -1.27
C GLN A 150 -26.76 -20.28 -0.23
N GLN A 151 -26.84 -19.89 1.04
CA GLN A 151 -27.38 -20.71 2.11
C GLN A 151 -28.85 -21.08 1.85
N LYS A 152 -29.69 -20.11 1.45
CA LYS A 152 -31.08 -20.36 1.05
C LYS A 152 -31.20 -21.31 -0.14
N LEU A 153 -30.28 -21.20 -1.11
CA LEU A 153 -30.23 -22.11 -2.25
C LEU A 153 -29.88 -23.53 -1.82
N ILE A 154 -28.87 -23.70 -0.95
CA ILE A 154 -28.47 -24.99 -0.38
C ILE A 154 -29.65 -25.62 0.37
N GLU A 155 -30.34 -24.86 1.22
CA GLU A 155 -31.52 -25.34 1.95
C GLU A 155 -32.66 -25.77 1.03
N THR A 156 -32.82 -25.10 -0.11
CA THR A 156 -33.82 -25.48 -1.12
C THR A 156 -33.42 -26.77 -1.83
N LEU A 157 -32.15 -26.88 -2.26
CA LEU A 157 -31.63 -28.09 -2.89
C LEU A 157 -31.64 -29.30 -1.97
N LEU A 158 -31.36 -29.11 -0.67
CA LEU A 158 -31.47 -30.18 0.34
C LEU A 158 -32.91 -30.68 0.46
N ARG A 159 -33.89 -29.76 0.53
CA ARG A 159 -35.31 -30.12 0.55
C ARG A 159 -35.74 -30.87 -0.70
N ASP A 160 -35.29 -30.44 -1.88
CA ASP A 160 -35.60 -31.11 -3.14
C ASP A 160 -34.95 -32.50 -3.22
N ASN A 161 -33.69 -32.65 -2.77
CA ASN A 161 -33.00 -33.94 -2.72
C ASN A 161 -33.70 -34.92 -1.77
N ASP A 162 -34.15 -34.46 -0.60
CA ASP A 162 -34.94 -35.28 0.33
C ASP A 162 -36.29 -35.67 -0.24
N ARG A 163 -36.95 -34.78 -1.01
CA ARG A 163 -38.19 -35.12 -1.75
C ARG A 163 -37.93 -36.23 -2.76
N VAL A 164 -36.90 -36.09 -3.60
CA VAL A 164 -36.53 -37.10 -4.62
C VAL A 164 -36.16 -38.43 -3.98
N LYS A 165 -35.42 -38.43 -2.85
CA LYS A 165 -35.11 -39.66 -2.11
C LYS A 165 -36.38 -40.36 -1.61
N LYS A 166 -37.35 -39.62 -1.10
CA LYS A 166 -38.65 -40.18 -0.66
C LYS A 166 -39.44 -40.76 -1.84
N GLU A 167 -39.53 -40.02 -2.95
CA GLU A 167 -40.19 -40.49 -4.18
C GLU A 167 -39.54 -41.77 -4.69
N ARG A 168 -38.20 -41.83 -4.72
CA ARG A 168 -37.46 -43.03 -5.10
C ARG A 168 -37.77 -44.21 -4.18
N ALA A 169 -37.79 -44.01 -2.86
CA ALA A 169 -38.10 -45.07 -1.91
C ALA A 169 -39.54 -45.61 -2.08
N ILE A 170 -40.51 -44.73 -2.40
CA ILE A 170 -41.88 -45.14 -2.70
C ILE A 170 -41.92 -46.00 -3.97
N ILE A 171 -41.29 -45.55 -5.05
CA ILE A 171 -41.24 -46.30 -6.31
C ILE A 171 -40.54 -47.66 -6.13
N GLU A 172 -39.44 -47.70 -5.36
CA GLU A 172 -38.71 -48.93 -5.08
C GLU A 172 -39.55 -49.92 -4.26
N LYS A 173 -40.35 -49.42 -3.31
CA LYS A 173 -41.31 -50.23 -2.56
C LYS A 173 -42.41 -50.77 -3.46
N GLU A 174 -43.04 -49.92 -4.28
CA GLU A 174 -44.08 -50.34 -5.23
C GLU A 174 -43.55 -51.40 -6.21
N PHE A 175 -42.30 -51.28 -6.65
CA PHE A 175 -41.65 -52.27 -7.49
C PHE A 175 -41.42 -53.62 -6.76
N LEU A 176 -41.00 -53.59 -5.50
CA LEU A 176 -40.82 -54.80 -4.69
C LEU A 176 -42.15 -55.50 -4.43
N ASP A 177 -43.21 -54.75 -4.10
CA ASP A 177 -44.56 -55.28 -3.89
C ASP A 177 -45.08 -55.94 -5.18
N TYR A 178 -44.85 -55.32 -6.35
CA TYR A 178 -45.17 -55.90 -7.65
C TYR A 178 -44.41 -57.22 -7.91
N ARG A 179 -43.11 -57.26 -7.59
CA ARG A 179 -42.27 -58.47 -7.77
C ARG A 179 -42.74 -59.63 -6.88
N LEU A 180 -43.12 -59.34 -5.64
CA LEU A 180 -43.62 -60.34 -4.69
C LEU A 180 -45.01 -60.87 -5.09
N GLY A 181 -45.88 -59.98 -5.58
CA GLY A 181 -47.20 -60.34 -6.12
C GLY A 181 -47.11 -61.27 -7.34
N SER A 182 -46.15 -61.04 -8.24
CA SER A 182 -45.93 -61.87 -9.43
C SER A 182 -45.32 -63.26 -9.11
N THR A 183 -44.50 -63.39 -8.05
CA THR A 183 -44.04 -64.70 -7.55
C THR A 183 -45.12 -65.52 -6.83
N SER A 184 -46.16 -64.90 -6.28
CA SER A 184 -47.26 -65.63 -5.63
C SER A 184 -48.24 -66.28 -6.63
N ILE A 185 -48.32 -65.75 -7.86
CA ILE A 185 -49.18 -66.32 -8.92
C ILE A 185 -48.51 -67.53 -9.58
N THR A 186 -47.18 -67.57 -9.68
CA THR A 186 -46.42 -68.70 -10.23
C THR A 186 -46.39 -69.92 -9.30
N HIS A 187 -46.69 -69.76 -8.00
CA HIS A 187 -46.72 -70.88 -7.05
C HIS A 187 -48.07 -71.61 -6.96
N LYS A 188 -49.12 -71.16 -7.65
CA LYS A 188 -50.42 -71.86 -7.73
C LYS A 188 -50.56 -72.83 -8.90
N PHE A 189 -49.59 -72.90 -9.81
CA PHE A 189 -49.50 -73.92 -10.86
C PHE A 189 -48.40 -74.93 -10.52
N SER A 190 -48.65 -75.76 -9.50
CA SER A 190 -48.00 -77.05 -9.36
C SER A 190 -48.97 -78.12 -9.84
N PRO A 191 -48.84 -78.66 -11.06
CA PRO A 191 -49.63 -79.81 -11.46
C PRO A 191 -49.02 -81.06 -10.81
N THR A 192 -49.76 -81.61 -9.86
CA THR A 192 -49.63 -83.01 -9.45
C THR A 192 -49.84 -83.91 -10.67
N LEU A 193 -48.75 -84.50 -11.14
CA LEU A 193 -48.75 -85.62 -12.08
C LEU A 193 -49.14 -86.89 -11.32
N THR A 194 -50.38 -87.35 -11.49
CA THR A 194 -50.70 -88.73 -11.84
C THR A 194 -52.17 -88.84 -12.25
N ASP A 195 -52.35 -89.28 -13.50
CA ASP A 195 -53.38 -90.24 -13.92
C ASP A 195 -54.83 -89.74 -14.06
N ARG A 196 -55.22 -89.35 -15.28
CA ARG A 196 -56.28 -90.01 -16.10
C ARG A 196 -56.71 -89.15 -17.30
N LEU A 197 -57.08 -89.88 -18.36
CA LEU A 197 -57.60 -89.45 -19.66
C LEU A 197 -58.85 -88.58 -19.55
N ASP A 198 -58.98 -87.55 -20.38
CA ASP A 198 -59.99 -87.47 -21.47
C ASP A 198 -60.05 -86.07 -22.10
N ASP A 199 -60.40 -86.05 -23.39
CA ASP A 199 -60.69 -84.93 -24.28
C ASP A 199 -61.50 -83.79 -23.63
N VAL A 200 -60.97 -82.56 -23.68
CA VAL A 200 -61.77 -81.33 -23.76
C VAL A 200 -61.00 -80.31 -24.60
N GLU A 201 -61.64 -79.80 -25.66
CA GLU A 201 -61.22 -78.62 -26.41
C GLU A 201 -61.14 -77.42 -25.45
N ASP A 202 -59.93 -76.96 -25.14
CA ASP A 202 -59.73 -75.74 -24.36
C ASP A 202 -60.08 -74.52 -25.24
N GLU A 203 -61.31 -74.02 -25.05
CA GLU A 203 -61.64 -72.62 -25.29
C GLU A 203 -60.56 -71.77 -24.63
N ILE A 204 -59.75 -71.10 -25.47
CA ILE A 204 -58.77 -70.11 -25.02
C ILE A 204 -59.55 -69.04 -24.27
N ASN A 205 -59.52 -69.14 -22.93
CA ASN A 205 -60.24 -68.27 -22.03
C ASN A 205 -59.75 -66.82 -22.26
N THR A 206 -60.55 -66.04 -22.98
CA THR A 206 -60.21 -64.70 -23.43
C THR A 206 -59.93 -63.75 -22.27
N GLU A 207 -60.45 -64.03 -21.07
CA GLU A 207 -60.13 -63.29 -19.84
C GLU A 207 -58.68 -63.49 -19.37
N ILE A 208 -58.08 -64.67 -19.62
CA ILE A 208 -56.68 -64.95 -19.29
C ILE A 208 -55.77 -64.16 -20.23
N LEU A 209 -56.09 -64.15 -21.52
CA LEU A 209 -55.34 -63.40 -22.53
C LEU A 209 -55.44 -61.88 -22.32
N ILE A 210 -56.62 -61.37 -21.95
CA ILE A 210 -56.82 -59.95 -21.64
C ILE A 210 -56.04 -59.55 -20.39
N ASN A 211 -56.02 -60.37 -19.34
CA ASN A 211 -55.23 -60.11 -18.13
C ASN A 211 -53.72 -60.12 -18.41
N ASP A 212 -53.23 -61.03 -19.24
CA ASP A 212 -51.81 -61.08 -19.59
C ASP A 212 -51.40 -59.90 -20.48
N LEU A 213 -52.25 -59.47 -21.41
CA LEU A 213 -52.03 -58.25 -22.19
C LEU A 213 -52.06 -56.99 -21.32
N GLN A 214 -52.99 -56.88 -20.36
CA GLN A 214 -53.03 -55.77 -19.41
C GLN A 214 -51.76 -55.72 -18.54
N LYS A 215 -51.30 -56.87 -18.03
CA LYS A 215 -50.03 -56.96 -17.30
C LYS A 215 -48.84 -56.54 -18.15
N GLN A 216 -48.81 -56.92 -19.43
CA GLN A 216 -47.72 -56.57 -20.33
C GLN A 216 -47.67 -55.07 -20.63
N VAL A 217 -48.84 -54.42 -20.73
CA VAL A 217 -48.98 -52.96 -20.88
C VAL A 217 -48.50 -52.23 -19.61
N GLU A 218 -48.87 -52.70 -18.42
CA GLU A 218 -48.38 -52.13 -17.16
C GLU A 218 -46.85 -52.26 -17.01
N LEU A 219 -46.30 -53.41 -17.43
CA LEU A 219 -44.85 -53.66 -17.42
C LEU A 219 -44.12 -52.72 -18.38
N MET A 220 -44.70 -52.45 -19.56
CA MET A 220 -44.18 -51.44 -20.48
C MET A 220 -44.25 -50.03 -19.87
N ASP A 221 -45.34 -49.66 -19.20
CA ASP A 221 -45.49 -48.33 -18.60
C ASP A 221 -44.49 -48.11 -17.46
N LEU A 222 -44.25 -49.12 -16.62
CA LEU A 222 -43.21 -49.10 -15.59
C LEU A 222 -41.81 -49.01 -16.21
N THR A 223 -41.56 -49.69 -17.32
CA THR A 223 -40.27 -49.63 -18.02
C THR A 223 -40.05 -48.26 -18.67
N VAL A 224 -41.10 -47.63 -19.21
CA VAL A 224 -41.07 -46.27 -19.75
C VAL A 224 -40.84 -45.25 -18.65
N LYS A 225 -41.52 -45.38 -17.50
CA LYS A 225 -41.29 -44.52 -16.32
C LYS A 225 -39.86 -44.65 -15.80
N ARG A 226 -39.31 -45.87 -15.73
CA ARG A 226 -37.91 -46.11 -15.35
C ARG A 226 -36.94 -45.45 -16.33
N LYS A 227 -37.10 -45.65 -17.64
CA LYS A 227 -36.25 -45.01 -18.66
C LYS A 227 -36.35 -43.49 -18.63
N ARG A 228 -37.52 -42.94 -18.32
CA ARG A 228 -37.72 -41.50 -18.15
C ARG A 228 -36.96 -40.97 -16.92
N ILE A 229 -36.98 -41.70 -15.81
CA ILE A 229 -36.21 -41.36 -14.59
C ILE A 229 -34.70 -41.49 -14.84
N GLU A 230 -34.25 -42.56 -15.50
CA GLU A 230 -32.85 -42.74 -15.91
C GLU A 230 -32.39 -41.60 -16.85
N SER A 231 -33.23 -41.17 -17.79
CA SER A 231 -32.94 -40.02 -18.66
C SER A 231 -32.88 -38.67 -17.92
N LEU A 232 -33.58 -38.53 -16.79
CA LEU A 232 -33.52 -37.33 -15.93
C LEU A 232 -32.28 -37.35 -15.01
N LEU A 233 -31.75 -38.54 -14.71
CA LEU A 233 -30.52 -38.73 -13.94
C LEU A 233 -29.25 -38.64 -14.82
N GLU A 234 -29.31 -39.03 -16.08
CA GLU A 234 -28.21 -38.86 -17.05
C GLU A 234 -28.07 -37.41 -17.55
N THR A 235 -29.07 -36.55 -17.32
CA THR A 235 -28.90 -35.10 -17.49
C THR A 235 -28.21 -34.50 -16.27
N ASP A 236 -26.89 -34.69 -16.20
CA ASP A 236 -26.00 -33.96 -15.30
C ASP A 236 -26.32 -32.45 -15.31
N PRO A 237 -26.70 -31.83 -14.17
CA PRO A 237 -26.73 -30.38 -14.05
C PRO A 237 -25.33 -29.75 -14.06
N ILE A 238 -24.28 -30.58 -14.02
CA ILE A 238 -22.87 -30.14 -14.02
C ILE A 238 -22.39 -29.77 -15.43
N ASN A 239 -23.00 -30.33 -16.49
CA ASN A 239 -22.54 -30.12 -17.88
C ASN A 239 -23.42 -29.20 -18.75
N ARG A 240 -24.44 -28.56 -18.17
CA ARG A 240 -25.28 -27.55 -18.86
C ARG A 240 -25.17 -26.13 -18.28
N SER A 241 -24.06 -25.75 -17.66
CA SER A 241 -23.68 -24.34 -17.51
C SER A 241 -23.05 -23.77 -18.79
N LYS A 242 -23.67 -24.00 -19.96
CA LYS A 242 -23.50 -23.12 -21.11
C LYS A 242 -24.50 -21.97 -20.97
N LEU A 243 -24.32 -21.16 -19.93
CA LEU A 243 -24.98 -19.86 -19.83
C LEU A 243 -23.96 -18.87 -19.26
N THR A 244 -23.35 -18.17 -20.22
CA THR A 244 -22.72 -16.85 -20.07
C THR A 244 -21.67 -16.74 -18.97
N THR A 245 -20.47 -17.28 -19.23
CA THR A 245 -19.24 -16.55 -18.89
C THR A 245 -19.22 -15.30 -19.77
N VAL A 246 -19.96 -14.27 -19.36
CA VAL A 246 -19.60 -12.90 -19.73
C VAL A 246 -18.23 -12.68 -19.10
N ASP A 247 -17.25 -12.44 -19.95
CA ASP A 247 -15.92 -11.96 -19.64
C ASP A 247 -15.99 -10.63 -18.85
N ASP A 248 -16.34 -10.68 -17.57
CA ASP A 248 -16.23 -9.53 -16.66
C ASP A 248 -14.98 -9.59 -15.76
N CYS A 249 -14.05 -10.51 -16.04
CA CYS A 249 -12.68 -10.45 -15.52
C CYS A 249 -11.77 -9.49 -16.31
N LYS A 250 -12.34 -8.46 -16.94
CA LYS A 250 -11.61 -7.36 -17.59
C LYS A 250 -11.25 -6.19 -16.66
N TYR A 251 -11.46 -6.33 -15.36
CA TYR A 251 -10.88 -5.45 -14.35
C TYR A 251 -10.12 -6.28 -13.34
N LEU A 252 -8.86 -6.59 -13.66
CA LEU A 252 -7.74 -6.97 -12.79
C LEU A 252 -6.66 -7.71 -13.64
N SER A 253 -6.29 -7.12 -14.77
CA SER A 253 -4.92 -7.27 -15.26
C SER A 253 -4.28 -5.89 -15.21
N PHE A 254 -3.33 -5.71 -14.30
CA PHE A 254 -2.34 -4.66 -14.46
C PHE A 254 -1.72 -4.83 -15.85
N PRO A 255 -1.50 -3.75 -16.61
CA PRO A 255 -0.72 -3.87 -17.82
C PRO A 255 0.64 -4.47 -17.44
N PRO A 256 1.13 -5.54 -18.09
CA PRO A 256 2.54 -5.83 -18.04
C PRO A 256 3.28 -4.56 -18.46
N ALA A 257 4.34 -4.19 -17.72
CA ALA A 257 5.11 -2.96 -17.89
C ALA A 257 5.73 -2.82 -19.29
N LYS A 258 4.89 -2.51 -20.28
CA LYS A 258 5.24 -2.24 -21.67
C LYS A 258 4.45 -1.02 -22.10
N GLN A 259 5.21 -0.03 -22.56
CA GLN A 259 4.79 1.28 -23.04
C GLN A 259 4.46 2.29 -21.94
N ARG A 260 5.52 2.84 -21.32
CA ARG A 260 5.49 4.21 -20.79
C ARG A 260 5.10 5.14 -21.94
N ASN A 261 3.84 5.55 -21.97
CA ASN A 261 3.40 6.66 -22.80
C ASN A 261 4.06 7.93 -22.25
N ALA A 262 4.67 8.73 -23.14
CA ALA A 262 5.40 9.95 -22.82
C ALA A 262 4.55 11.11 -22.24
N ASN A 263 3.33 10.82 -21.77
CA ASN A 263 2.34 11.81 -21.32
C ASN A 263 1.75 11.46 -19.93
N GLU A 264 2.51 10.82 -19.03
CA GLU A 264 2.14 10.86 -17.61
C GLU A 264 2.31 12.31 -17.12
N PRO A 265 1.29 12.90 -16.45
CA PRO A 265 1.41 14.25 -15.91
C PRO A 265 2.57 14.29 -14.92
N TYR A 266 3.49 15.24 -15.12
CA TYR A 266 4.68 15.42 -14.28
C TYR A 266 4.28 15.52 -12.80
N ASP A 267 4.70 14.54 -12.01
CA ASP A 267 4.32 14.40 -10.60
C ASP A 267 5.29 15.22 -9.74
N HIS A 268 4.97 16.52 -9.62
CA HIS A 268 5.72 17.47 -8.80
C HIS A 268 5.91 16.99 -7.35
N MET A 269 5.01 16.17 -6.81
CA MET A 269 5.08 15.69 -5.42
C MET A 269 6.14 14.60 -5.26
N LYS A 270 6.25 13.65 -6.20
CA LYS A 270 7.29 12.61 -6.15
C LYS A 270 8.68 13.20 -6.28
N ASP A 271 8.86 14.16 -7.18
CA ASP A 271 10.15 14.81 -7.37
C ASP A 271 10.52 15.70 -6.19
N ALA A 272 9.55 16.44 -5.61
CA ALA A 272 9.78 17.21 -4.38
C ALA A 272 10.18 16.32 -3.20
N ALA A 273 9.52 15.17 -3.01
CA ALA A 273 9.86 14.22 -1.95
C ALA A 273 11.27 13.64 -2.14
N PHE A 274 11.62 13.29 -3.38
CA PHE A 274 12.96 12.83 -3.73
C PHE A 274 14.03 13.90 -3.43
N PHE A 275 13.81 15.15 -3.84
CA PHE A 275 14.76 16.23 -3.59
C PHE A 275 14.94 16.53 -2.10
N TYR A 276 13.85 16.51 -1.33
CA TYR A 276 13.90 16.70 0.12
C TYR A 276 14.72 15.59 0.79
N ASP A 277 14.43 14.33 0.48
CA ASP A 277 15.12 13.18 1.05
C ASP A 277 16.62 13.17 0.69
N VAL A 278 16.97 13.44 -0.57
CA VAL A 278 18.37 13.56 -0.99
C VAL A 278 19.07 14.71 -0.26
N THR A 279 18.41 15.86 -0.12
CA THR A 279 18.97 17.03 0.58
C THR A 279 19.26 16.70 2.04
N GLU A 280 18.31 16.09 2.74
CA GLU A 280 18.47 15.73 4.16
C GLU A 280 19.53 14.65 4.35
N ARG A 281 19.54 13.60 3.52
CA ARG A 281 20.60 12.57 3.55
C ARG A 281 21.98 13.18 3.31
N PHE A 282 22.10 14.09 2.34
CA PHE A 282 23.34 14.78 2.03
C PHE A 282 23.80 15.65 3.20
N LYS A 283 22.94 16.53 3.73
CA LYS A 283 23.25 17.41 4.88
C LYS A 283 23.64 16.60 6.11
N LYS A 284 22.92 15.52 6.40
CA LYS A 284 23.25 14.60 7.50
C LYS A 284 24.62 13.97 7.30
N GLY A 285 24.91 13.49 6.08
CA GLY A 285 26.21 12.93 5.71
C GLY A 285 27.36 13.94 5.87
N MET A 286 27.15 15.21 5.49
CA MET A 286 28.14 16.27 5.67
C MET A 286 28.43 16.57 7.15
N LYS A 287 27.41 16.54 8.01
CA LYS A 287 27.54 16.80 9.46
C LYS A 287 28.21 15.68 10.25
N LEU A 288 28.25 14.46 9.71
CA LEU A 288 28.93 13.32 10.34
C LEU A 288 30.45 13.49 10.36
N ASP A 289 31.00 14.25 9.40
CA ASP A 289 32.43 14.50 9.32
C ASP A 289 32.83 15.65 10.26
N PRO A 290 33.70 15.42 11.26
CA PRO A 290 34.12 16.45 12.21
C PRO A 290 34.71 17.69 11.52
N ASP A 291 35.38 17.49 10.38
CA ASP A 291 36.01 18.58 9.62
C ASP A 291 34.98 19.52 8.99
N PHE A 292 33.79 19.01 8.69
CA PHE A 292 32.70 19.75 8.04
C PHE A 292 31.60 20.15 9.01
N LYS A 293 31.64 19.68 10.26
CA LYS A 293 30.63 20.01 11.28
C LYS A 293 30.49 21.51 11.54
N THR A 294 31.55 22.28 11.33
CA THR A 294 31.57 23.74 11.49
C THR A 294 31.29 24.51 10.20
N ARG A 295 31.29 23.85 9.04
CA ARG A 295 30.99 24.46 7.75
C ARG A 295 29.50 24.32 7.47
N ASN A 296 28.79 25.44 7.41
CA ASN A 296 27.39 25.46 7.01
C ASN A 296 27.29 25.26 5.50
N VAL A 297 27.30 24.00 5.05
CA VAL A 297 27.13 23.67 3.63
C VAL A 297 25.67 23.79 3.25
N GLU A 298 25.38 24.68 2.30
CA GLU A 298 24.04 24.87 1.77
C GLU A 298 23.90 24.17 0.41
N VAL A 299 22.80 23.42 0.25
CA VAL A 299 22.45 22.79 -1.02
C VAL A 299 21.61 23.78 -1.81
N ASN A 300 22.14 24.25 -2.94
CA ASN A 300 21.52 25.29 -3.75
C ASN A 300 20.53 24.69 -4.74
N THR A 301 20.95 23.66 -5.47
CA THR A 301 20.14 23.04 -6.51
C THR A 301 20.39 21.54 -6.59
N ILE A 302 19.33 20.80 -6.88
CA ILE A 302 19.41 19.38 -7.23
C ILE A 302 18.82 19.19 -8.63
N SER A 303 19.60 18.60 -9.53
CA SER A 303 19.17 18.26 -10.89
C SER A 303 19.06 16.75 -11.04
N LYS A 304 17.85 16.24 -11.28
CA LYS A 304 17.59 14.80 -11.45
C LYS A 304 18.13 14.30 -12.80
N ALA A 305 18.63 13.07 -12.83
CA ALA A 305 19.07 12.42 -14.06
C ALA A 305 17.89 12.10 -14.97
N THR A 306 18.06 12.34 -16.27
CA THR A 306 17.06 12.08 -17.32
C THR A 306 17.58 11.02 -18.27
N LEU A 307 17.74 9.81 -17.73
CA LEU A 307 18.28 8.66 -18.44
C LEU A 307 17.24 8.01 -19.36
N THR A 308 17.70 7.54 -20.52
CA THR A 308 16.87 6.77 -21.45
C THR A 308 16.51 5.39 -20.88
N ASP A 309 15.34 4.85 -21.21
CA ASP A 309 14.92 3.51 -20.76
C ASP A 309 15.92 2.41 -21.18
N ARG A 310 16.53 2.57 -22.37
CA ARG A 310 17.59 1.68 -22.88
C ARG A 310 18.81 1.67 -21.98
N PHE A 311 19.20 2.83 -21.43
CA PHE A 311 20.30 2.90 -20.47
C PHE A 311 19.95 2.15 -19.19
N GLN A 312 18.75 2.37 -18.66
CA GLN A 312 18.30 1.71 -17.43
C GLN A 312 18.21 0.19 -17.58
N GLU A 313 17.80 -0.30 -18.75
CA GLU A 313 17.77 -1.73 -19.06
C GLU A 313 19.19 -2.32 -19.11
N LYS A 314 20.11 -1.66 -19.83
CA LYS A 314 21.51 -2.08 -19.89
C LYS A 314 22.16 -2.12 -18.51
N TYR A 315 21.88 -1.14 -17.66
CA TYR A 315 22.32 -1.13 -16.26
C TYR A 315 21.76 -2.34 -15.51
N ARG A 316 20.44 -2.58 -15.53
CA ARG A 316 19.83 -3.73 -14.85
C ARG A 316 20.41 -5.08 -15.31
N ASP A 317 20.64 -5.24 -16.60
CA ASP A 317 21.26 -6.45 -17.15
C ASP A 317 22.71 -6.61 -16.69
N LYS A 318 23.45 -5.49 -16.60
CA LYS A 318 24.80 -5.49 -16.04
C LYS A 318 24.81 -5.93 -14.57
N ILE A 319 23.89 -5.40 -13.74
CA ILE A 319 23.79 -5.76 -12.32
C ILE A 319 23.50 -7.26 -12.14
N LYS A 320 22.59 -7.82 -12.94
CA LYS A 320 22.28 -9.26 -12.92
C LYS A 320 23.49 -10.15 -13.26
N GLY A 321 24.44 -9.62 -14.04
CA GLY A 321 25.65 -10.31 -14.44
C GLY A 321 26.82 -10.19 -13.47
N LEU A 322 26.69 -9.46 -12.37
CA LEU A 322 27.72 -9.37 -11.33
C LEU A 322 27.78 -10.66 -10.50
N HIS A 323 28.91 -10.91 -9.82
CA HIS A 323 29.06 -12.08 -8.96
C HIS A 323 28.10 -12.02 -7.76
N ASP A 324 27.77 -10.81 -7.30
CA ASP A 324 26.73 -10.58 -6.30
C ASP A 324 25.76 -9.47 -6.76
N PRO A 325 24.65 -9.83 -7.45
CA PRO A 325 23.67 -8.85 -7.94
C PRO A 325 22.93 -8.08 -6.84
N SER A 326 22.99 -8.53 -5.58
CA SER A 326 22.29 -7.88 -4.46
C SER A 326 23.07 -6.70 -3.87
N MET A 327 24.38 -6.64 -4.12
CA MET A 327 25.27 -5.62 -3.59
C MET A 327 25.23 -4.36 -4.46
N VAL A 328 24.22 -3.53 -4.21
CA VAL A 328 24.00 -2.22 -4.84
C VAL A 328 24.01 -1.14 -3.76
N ALA A 329 24.65 0.01 -4.02
CA ALA A 329 24.74 1.10 -3.05
C ALA A 329 24.61 2.48 -3.70
N ASP A 330 23.98 3.41 -2.96
CA ASP A 330 24.00 4.84 -3.26
C ASP A 330 25.34 5.43 -2.83
N LEU A 331 26.11 5.97 -3.78
CA LEU A 331 27.42 6.54 -3.53
C LEU A 331 27.56 7.94 -4.16
N TYR A 332 28.54 8.70 -3.68
CA TYR A 332 28.84 10.04 -4.16
C TYR A 332 30.07 10.03 -5.05
N PHE A 333 29.95 10.67 -6.21
CA PHE A 333 31.01 10.86 -7.18
C PHE A 333 31.38 12.33 -7.29
N CYS A 334 32.67 12.61 -7.27
CA CYS A 334 33.20 13.88 -7.72
C CYS A 334 34.56 13.72 -8.40
N SER A 335 34.82 14.59 -9.36
CA SER A 335 36.04 14.62 -10.14
C SER A 335 36.36 16.07 -10.51
N ASP A 336 37.63 16.36 -10.78
CA ASP A 336 38.05 17.67 -11.30
C ASP A 336 37.37 18.02 -12.63
N LYS A 337 36.90 17.02 -13.39
CA LYS A 337 36.24 17.18 -14.70
C LYS A 337 34.71 17.23 -14.61
N MET A 338 34.15 18.00 -13.68
CA MET A 338 32.69 18.17 -13.53
C MET A 338 32.02 18.96 -14.68
N GLU A 339 32.74 19.40 -15.70
CA GLU A 339 32.17 20.05 -16.90
C GLU A 339 31.16 19.16 -17.62
N ARG A 340 31.39 17.84 -17.61
CA ARG A 340 30.52 16.84 -18.23
C ARG A 340 29.39 16.34 -17.32
N ALA A 341 29.20 16.93 -16.14
CA ALA A 341 28.18 16.45 -15.19
C ALA A 341 26.76 16.42 -15.80
N GLN A 342 26.42 17.41 -16.64
CA GLN A 342 25.13 17.46 -17.33
C GLN A 342 24.99 16.37 -18.40
N ASP A 343 26.09 16.04 -19.09
CA ASP A 343 26.10 14.94 -20.06
C ASP A 343 25.96 13.60 -19.35
N ILE A 344 26.64 13.42 -18.20
CA ILE A 344 26.53 12.21 -17.37
C ILE A 344 25.08 12.00 -16.94
N LEU A 345 24.35 13.04 -16.51
CA LEU A 345 22.94 12.93 -16.13
C LEU A 345 22.01 12.45 -17.26
N LYS A 346 22.40 12.65 -18.52
CA LYS A 346 21.58 12.30 -19.71
C LYS A 346 22.02 10.99 -20.36
N LEU A 347 23.32 10.80 -20.51
CA LEU A 347 23.95 9.72 -21.28
C LEU A 347 24.61 8.66 -20.39
N GLY A 348 24.76 8.93 -19.10
CA GLY A 348 25.51 8.10 -18.17
C GLY A 348 27.02 8.32 -18.26
N PHE A 349 27.77 7.50 -17.51
CA PHE A 349 29.22 7.54 -17.49
C PHE A 349 29.83 6.96 -18.78
N SER A 350 30.95 7.54 -19.18
CA SER A 350 31.70 7.15 -20.38
C SER A 350 33.18 6.91 -20.04
N SER A 351 33.93 6.36 -21.00
CA SER A 351 35.34 6.05 -20.79
C SER A 351 36.20 7.29 -20.56
N ALA A 352 35.75 8.46 -21.01
CA ALA A 352 36.41 9.74 -20.76
C ALA A 352 36.25 10.24 -19.31
N ASP A 353 35.30 9.66 -18.55
CA ASP A 353 35.08 9.99 -17.14
C ASP A 353 35.95 9.16 -16.19
N ILE A 354 36.61 8.12 -16.72
CA ILE A 354 37.56 7.29 -15.98
C ILE A 354 38.80 8.11 -15.62
N VAL A 355 39.17 8.10 -14.35
CA VAL A 355 40.31 8.86 -13.83
C VAL A 355 41.42 7.90 -13.43
N ALA A 356 42.67 8.28 -13.72
CA ALA A 356 43.83 7.57 -13.20
C ALA A 356 44.10 8.04 -11.75
N GLY A 357 43.99 7.12 -10.79
CA GLY A 357 44.31 7.35 -9.39
C GLY A 357 45.35 6.36 -8.85
N SER A 358 45.66 6.47 -7.56
CA SER A 358 46.69 5.66 -6.89
C SER A 358 46.39 4.15 -6.84
N TYR A 359 45.15 3.75 -7.14
CA TYR A 359 44.67 2.37 -7.06
C TYR A 359 44.10 1.86 -8.40
N GLY A 360 44.36 2.59 -9.49
CA GLY A 360 44.01 2.16 -10.84
C GLY A 360 43.37 3.26 -11.68
N LYS A 361 42.94 2.88 -12.88
CA LYS A 361 42.17 3.70 -13.80
C LYS A 361 40.70 3.31 -13.68
N GLY A 362 39.94 4.09 -12.91
CA GLY A 362 38.54 3.78 -12.62
C GLY A 362 37.73 5.01 -12.22
N LEU A 363 36.47 4.77 -11.88
CA LEU A 363 35.57 5.74 -11.29
C LEU A 363 35.63 5.58 -9.77
N TYR A 364 35.95 6.67 -9.07
CA TYR A 364 36.14 6.70 -7.62
C TYR A 364 34.91 7.28 -6.93
N PHE A 365 34.32 6.49 -6.03
CA PHE A 365 33.10 6.84 -5.32
C PHE A 365 33.34 6.78 -3.81
N SER A 366 32.66 7.66 -3.08
CA SER A 366 32.68 7.68 -1.62
C SER A 366 31.28 7.42 -1.08
N LYS A 367 31.20 6.71 0.05
CA LYS A 367 29.94 6.59 0.82
C LYS A 367 29.56 7.91 1.50
N PHE A 368 30.56 8.75 1.78
CA PHE A 368 30.39 10.00 2.51
C PHE A 368 30.45 11.20 1.56
N PRO A 369 29.43 12.08 1.58
CA PRO A 369 29.41 13.25 0.71
C PRO A 369 30.54 14.24 1.04
N SER A 370 30.97 14.32 2.31
CA SER A 370 32.08 15.17 2.76
C SER A 370 33.42 14.80 2.13
N ARG A 371 33.63 13.52 1.82
CA ARG A 371 34.85 13.04 1.16
C ARG A 371 34.77 13.23 -0.34
N ALA A 372 33.59 12.98 -0.93
CA ALA A 372 33.38 13.27 -2.35
C ALA A 372 33.55 14.77 -2.62
N SER A 373 33.03 15.65 -1.75
CA SER A 373 33.11 17.10 -1.91
C SER A 373 34.53 17.65 -1.85
N GLN A 374 35.46 17.01 -1.11
CA GLN A 374 36.88 17.41 -1.09
C GLN A 374 37.53 17.34 -2.48
N HIS A 375 36.99 16.51 -3.38
CA HIS A 375 37.42 16.41 -4.77
C HIS A 375 36.63 17.33 -5.72
N SER A 376 35.71 18.13 -5.19
CA SER A 376 34.90 19.09 -5.95
C SER A 376 35.51 20.48 -5.90
N LYS A 377 36.09 20.93 -7.01
CA LYS A 377 36.47 22.34 -7.18
C LYS A 377 35.29 23.25 -7.51
N SER A 378 34.19 22.67 -8.00
CA SER A 378 33.04 23.40 -8.55
C SER A 378 31.83 23.46 -7.60
N GLY A 379 31.94 22.91 -6.39
CA GLY A 379 30.80 22.78 -5.48
C GLY A 379 29.72 21.85 -6.01
N LYS A 380 30.06 20.89 -6.86
CA LYS A 380 29.13 19.94 -7.48
C LYS A 380 29.49 18.51 -7.13
N VAL A 381 28.50 17.72 -6.75
CA VAL A 381 28.64 16.30 -6.40
C VAL A 381 27.53 15.50 -7.08
N LEU A 382 27.87 14.37 -7.71
CA LEU A 382 26.90 13.45 -8.29
C LEU A 382 26.52 12.38 -7.26
N LEU A 383 25.23 12.17 -7.06
CA LEU A 383 24.70 11.00 -6.38
C LEU A 383 24.40 9.93 -7.43
N VAL A 384 24.92 8.73 -7.22
CA VAL A 384 24.83 7.61 -8.16
C VAL A 384 24.41 6.34 -7.44
N GLU A 385 23.75 5.45 -8.15
CA GLU A 385 23.54 4.06 -7.74
C GLU A 385 24.62 3.21 -8.41
N VAL A 386 25.30 2.36 -7.63
CA VAL A 386 26.43 1.56 -8.10
C VAL A 386 26.21 0.10 -7.77
N GLY A 387 26.30 -0.76 -8.79
CA GLY A 387 26.43 -2.20 -8.63
C GLY A 387 27.84 -2.59 -8.22
N LEU A 388 28.05 -2.78 -6.93
CA LEU A 388 29.36 -3.13 -6.38
C LEU A 388 29.74 -4.58 -6.67
N GLY A 389 28.76 -5.49 -6.67
CA GLY A 389 29.03 -6.92 -6.82
C GLY A 389 29.90 -7.45 -5.68
N LYS A 390 30.76 -8.42 -5.99
CA LYS A 390 31.75 -8.89 -5.01
C LYS A 390 32.92 -7.92 -4.93
N VAL A 391 33.18 -7.38 -3.74
CA VAL A 391 34.17 -6.32 -3.51
C VAL A 391 35.50 -6.89 -3.03
N GLU A 392 36.61 -6.50 -3.66
CA GLU A 392 37.98 -6.81 -3.23
C GLU A 392 38.54 -5.66 -2.38
N THR A 393 39.04 -5.93 -1.17
CA THR A 393 39.74 -4.91 -0.37
C THR A 393 41.20 -4.81 -0.81
N VAL A 394 41.62 -3.63 -1.25
CA VAL A 394 42.97 -3.38 -1.78
C VAL A 394 43.70 -2.32 -0.95
N MET A 395 44.74 -2.75 -0.22
CA MET A 395 45.57 -1.85 0.60
C MET A 395 46.82 -1.37 -0.14
N LYS A 396 47.30 -2.13 -1.13
CA LYS A 396 48.50 -1.80 -1.90
C LYS A 396 48.14 -0.91 -3.09
N ARG A 397 48.81 0.24 -3.19
CA ARG A 397 48.67 1.17 -4.32
C ARG A 397 49.17 0.51 -5.61
N ASP A 398 48.34 0.58 -6.64
CA ASP A 398 48.62 0.13 -8.00
C ASP A 398 47.90 1.04 -9.00
N GLY A 399 48.58 2.11 -9.43
CA GLY A 399 48.01 3.07 -10.37
C GLY A 399 47.81 2.53 -11.79
N GLN A 400 48.39 1.37 -12.12
CA GLN A 400 48.25 0.74 -13.44
C GLN A 400 47.11 -0.28 -13.51
N ARG A 401 46.44 -0.55 -12.39
CA ARG A 401 45.29 -1.45 -12.33
C ARG A 401 44.16 -0.94 -13.24
N GLN A 402 43.62 -1.84 -14.07
CA GLN A 402 42.50 -1.56 -14.99
C GLN A 402 41.26 -2.42 -14.71
N LYS A 403 41.35 -3.36 -13.78
CA LYS A 403 40.27 -4.29 -13.41
C LYS A 403 40.44 -4.77 -11.96
N PRO A 404 39.37 -5.24 -11.31
CA PRO A 404 39.49 -5.92 -10.03
C PRO A 404 40.20 -7.27 -10.17
N GLY A 405 40.56 -7.89 -9.05
CA GLY A 405 41.09 -9.25 -8.99
C GLY A 405 40.11 -10.29 -9.57
N ALA A 406 40.62 -11.46 -9.93
CA ALA A 406 39.79 -12.52 -10.49
C ALA A 406 38.66 -12.91 -9.52
N GLY A 407 37.42 -12.92 -10.01
CA GLY A 407 36.22 -13.25 -9.22
C GLY A 407 35.66 -12.09 -8.40
N PHE A 408 36.15 -10.86 -8.60
CA PHE A 408 35.63 -9.64 -7.99
C PHE A 408 35.11 -8.67 -9.06
N ASP A 409 34.18 -7.80 -8.68
CA ASP A 409 33.51 -6.85 -9.58
C ASP A 409 33.94 -5.40 -9.32
N SER A 410 34.37 -5.09 -8.11
CA SER A 410 34.83 -3.76 -7.69
C SER A 410 35.91 -3.88 -6.62
N ILE A 411 36.57 -2.75 -6.31
CA ILE A 411 37.55 -2.70 -5.21
C ILE A 411 37.15 -1.65 -4.16
N LEU A 412 37.47 -1.94 -2.91
CA LEU A 412 37.41 -1.02 -1.76
C LEU A 412 38.82 -0.63 -1.36
N ILE A 413 39.07 0.67 -1.24
CA ILE A 413 40.38 1.24 -0.90
C ILE A 413 40.25 2.15 0.32
N PRO A 414 41.33 2.37 1.09
CA PRO A 414 41.31 3.24 2.28
C PRO A 414 41.20 4.76 1.96
N GLY A 415 40.92 5.11 0.69
CA GLY A 415 40.80 6.48 0.21
C GLY A 415 42.03 7.04 -0.48
N ARG A 416 41.82 8.02 -1.37
CA ARG A 416 42.89 8.77 -2.05
C ARG A 416 43.59 9.80 -1.17
N VAL A 417 42.88 10.36 -0.18
CA VAL A 417 43.40 11.39 0.74
C VAL A 417 43.85 10.72 2.03
N ILE A 418 45.13 10.34 2.12
CA ILE A 418 45.70 9.90 3.40
C ILE A 418 46.00 11.14 4.23
N ARG A 419 45.36 11.26 5.40
CA ARG A 419 45.76 12.23 6.42
C ARG A 419 46.63 11.51 7.45
N ASP A 420 47.82 12.04 7.72
CA ASP A 420 48.76 11.53 8.73
C ASP A 420 48.30 11.77 10.19
N THR A 421 47.07 12.22 10.41
CA THR A 421 46.52 12.45 11.74
C THR A 421 46.10 11.11 12.34
N GLY A 422 47.02 10.47 13.07
CA GLY A 422 46.91 9.13 13.68
C GLY A 422 45.83 8.92 14.74
N ASN A 423 44.71 9.66 14.71
CA ASN A 423 43.62 9.58 15.68
C ASN A 423 42.21 9.65 15.05
N GLY A 424 42.08 9.61 13.72
CA GLY A 424 40.78 9.63 13.02
C GLY A 424 40.29 8.22 12.67
N ASP A 425 38.98 7.99 12.80
CA ASP A 425 38.29 6.77 12.42
C ASP A 425 38.52 6.47 10.91
N SER A 426 39.41 5.51 10.62
CA SER A 426 39.90 5.20 9.26
C SER A 426 38.78 4.78 8.28
N THR A 427 37.61 4.43 8.81
CA THR A 427 36.44 3.96 8.06
C THR A 427 35.78 5.05 7.23
N MET A 428 35.95 6.32 7.60
CA MET A 428 35.33 7.46 6.91
C MET A 428 36.01 7.82 5.59
N ASN A 429 37.21 7.30 5.31
CA ASN A 429 37.96 7.61 4.09
C ASN A 429 37.81 6.54 3.00
N GLU A 430 37.05 5.48 3.25
CA GLU A 430 36.91 4.39 2.31
C GLU A 430 36.25 4.83 1.00
N GLU A 431 36.88 4.48 -0.12
CA GLU A 431 36.38 4.74 -1.46
C GLU A 431 36.21 3.43 -2.24
N TYR A 432 35.19 3.37 -3.06
CA TYR A 432 34.96 2.29 -4.01
C TYR A 432 35.49 2.69 -5.38
N VAL A 433 36.19 1.78 -6.06
CA VAL A 433 36.65 2.00 -7.42
C VAL A 433 35.98 1.01 -8.36
N ILE A 434 35.32 1.56 -9.37
CA ILE A 434 34.59 0.82 -10.41
C ILE A 434 35.33 0.98 -11.73
N PHE A 435 35.58 -0.15 -12.40
CA PHE A 435 36.33 -0.18 -13.65
C PHE A 435 35.42 -0.23 -14.89
N ASP A 436 34.15 -0.62 -14.72
CA ASP A 436 33.16 -0.64 -15.80
C ASP A 436 32.05 0.38 -15.52
N GLN A 437 32.00 1.41 -16.36
CA GLN A 437 31.00 2.48 -16.29
C GLN A 437 29.54 1.99 -16.39
N SER A 438 29.30 0.79 -16.95
CA SER A 438 27.95 0.22 -17.03
C SER A 438 27.40 -0.29 -15.69
N GLN A 439 28.25 -0.37 -14.66
CA GLN A 439 27.84 -0.68 -13.28
C GLN A 439 27.32 0.55 -12.52
N VAL A 440 27.27 1.72 -13.16
CA VAL A 440 26.97 2.99 -12.48
C VAL A 440 25.79 3.69 -13.15
N MET A 441 24.77 4.03 -12.36
CA MET A 441 23.61 4.78 -12.80
C MET A 441 23.55 6.14 -12.07
N PRO A 442 23.64 7.28 -12.77
CA PRO A 442 23.51 8.57 -12.11
C PRO A 442 22.05 8.82 -11.69
N LEU A 443 21.87 9.33 -10.47
CA LEU A 443 20.56 9.63 -9.91
C LEU A 443 20.28 11.14 -9.95
N CYS A 444 21.21 11.94 -9.43
CA CYS A 444 21.10 13.40 -9.47
C CYS A 444 22.45 14.11 -9.28
N LEU A 445 22.48 15.39 -9.65
CA LEU A 445 23.57 16.31 -9.42
C LEU A 445 23.17 17.29 -8.31
N ILE A 446 23.99 17.36 -7.28
CA ILE A 446 23.82 18.26 -6.13
C ILE A 446 24.82 19.41 -6.31
N SER A 447 24.33 20.64 -6.40
CA SER A 447 25.16 21.84 -6.36
C SER A 447 25.06 22.47 -4.98
N MET A 448 26.20 22.77 -4.39
CA MET A 448 26.33 23.33 -3.05
C MET A 448 27.25 24.55 -3.06
N THR A 449 27.06 25.43 -2.10
CA THR A 449 28.01 26.50 -1.78
C THR A 449 28.58 26.27 -0.40
N GLU A 450 29.90 26.35 -0.31
CA GLU A 450 30.60 26.54 0.95
C GLU A 450 30.68 28.06 1.19
N PRO A 451 30.26 28.56 2.36
CA PRO A 451 30.30 29.99 2.69
C PRO A 451 31.72 30.54 2.83
#